data_AF-A0AB35WU52-F1
#
_entry.id   AF-A0AB35WU52-F1
#
_cell.length_a   1.000
_cell.length_b   1.000
_cell.length_c   1.000
_cell.angle_alpha   90.00
_cell.angle_beta   90.00
_cell.angle_gamma   90.00
#
_symmetry.space_group_name_H-M   'P 1'
#
loop_
_entity.id
_entity.type
_entity.pdbx_description
1 polymer ?
#
loop_
_entity_poly.entity_id
_entity_poly.type
_entity_poly.pdbx_seq_one_letter_code
_entity_poly.pdbx_strand_id
1 'polypeptide(L)'
;MASSKRQHHAMERELARALTCACESAKGQILGFEWLTHRVNYDSFPDSLIVTWVFDSESHLTAALCSHDQAWMHDLTQAAFEDIGISVADITRHLEFDCEERCAISHQGNWALRLGSRQRSGGKHGKGH
;
A
#
# COMPACT_ATOMS: atom_id res chain seq x y z
N MET A 1 -6.48 -0.12 29.82
CA MET A 1 -5.83 0.58 28.69
C MET A 1 -6.75 0.55 27.46
N ALA A 2 -7.75 1.43 27.40
CA ALA A 2 -8.74 1.45 26.30
C ALA A 2 -8.41 2.50 25.21
N SER A 3 -7.20 3.08 25.24
CA SER A 3 -6.84 4.26 24.44
C SER A 3 -6.30 3.94 23.05
N SER A 4 -5.64 2.79 22.85
CA SER A 4 -4.95 2.51 21.57
C SER A 4 -5.92 2.24 20.41
N LYS A 5 -7.00 1.48 20.64
CA LYS A 5 -7.92 1.08 19.55
C LYS A 5 -8.62 2.27 18.87
N ARG A 6 -9.03 3.28 19.66
CA ARG A 6 -9.70 4.48 19.12
C ARG A 6 -8.73 5.35 18.31
N GLN A 7 -7.48 5.43 18.75
CA GLN A 7 -6.43 6.16 18.02
C GLN A 7 -6.07 5.45 16.72
N HIS A 8 -5.98 4.12 16.71
CA HIS A 8 -5.74 3.34 15.49
C HIS A 8 -6.84 3.59 14.47
N HIS A 9 -8.11 3.51 14.88
CA HIS A 9 -9.24 3.78 13.97
C HIS A 9 -9.32 5.24 13.48
N ALA A 10 -8.85 6.22 14.26
CA ALA A 10 -8.73 7.59 13.77
C ALA A 10 -7.66 7.68 12.68
N MET A 11 -6.47 7.16 12.96
CA MET A 11 -5.36 7.10 12.01
C MET A 11 -5.72 6.34 10.73
N GLU A 12 -6.40 5.19 10.82
CA GLU A 12 -6.90 4.43 9.66
C GLU A 12 -7.77 5.30 8.75
N ARG A 13 -8.68 6.09 9.35
CA ARG A 13 -9.60 6.95 8.59
C ARG A 13 -8.88 8.12 7.93
N GLU A 14 -7.89 8.70 8.62
CA GLU A 14 -7.06 9.78 8.08
C GLU A 14 -6.19 9.27 6.93
N LEU A 15 -5.53 8.13 7.11
CA LEU A 15 -4.74 7.44 6.09
C LEU A 15 -5.59 7.06 4.87
N ALA A 16 -6.77 6.47 5.08
CA ALA A 16 -7.67 6.13 3.99
C ALA A 16 -8.10 7.38 3.21
N ARG A 17 -8.38 8.51 3.88
CA ARG A 17 -8.72 9.78 3.21
C ARG A 17 -7.54 10.32 2.39
N ALA A 18 -6.36 10.42 2.99
CA ALA A 18 -5.17 10.96 2.32
C ALA A 18 -4.78 10.11 1.10
N LEU A 19 -4.82 8.78 1.23
CA LEU A 19 -4.56 7.86 0.14
C LEU A 19 -5.66 7.84 -0.93
N THR A 20 -6.91 8.16 -0.58
CA THR A 20 -7.98 8.32 -1.58
C THR A 20 -7.66 9.49 -2.50
N CYS A 21 -7.24 10.64 -1.95
CA CYS A 21 -6.81 11.79 -2.75
C CYS A 21 -5.62 11.44 -3.67
N ALA A 22 -4.64 10.67 -3.15
CA ALA A 22 -3.51 10.18 -3.95
C ALA A 22 -3.98 9.25 -5.09
N CYS A 23 -4.92 8.34 -4.80
CA CYS A 23 -5.50 7.42 -5.77
C CYS A 23 -6.24 8.16 -6.89
N GLU A 24 -7.07 9.15 -6.54
CA GLU A 24 -7.79 9.97 -7.52
C GLU A 24 -6.86 10.79 -8.40
N SER A 25 -5.82 11.39 -7.79
CA SER A 25 -4.79 12.11 -8.53
C SER A 25 -4.11 11.18 -9.53
N ALA A 26 -3.65 10.02 -9.05
CA ALA A 26 -2.95 9.03 -9.85
C ALA A 26 -3.77 8.52 -11.04
N LYS A 27 -5.06 8.21 -10.85
CA LYS A 27 -5.94 7.74 -11.93
C LYS A 27 -6.04 8.70 -13.11
N GLY A 28 -5.90 10.00 -12.87
CA GLY A 28 -5.98 11.02 -13.90
C GLY A 28 -4.68 11.22 -14.70
N GLN A 29 -3.56 10.68 -14.23
CA GLN A 29 -2.23 11.02 -14.74
C GLN A 29 -1.38 9.79 -15.08
N ILE A 30 -1.45 8.71 -14.30
CA ILE A 30 -0.69 7.48 -14.55
C ILE A 30 -1.48 6.55 -15.45
N LEU A 31 -0.95 6.29 -16.64
CA LEU A 31 -1.57 5.37 -17.59
C LEU A 31 -1.50 3.93 -17.07
N GLY A 32 -2.64 3.27 -17.00
CA GLY A 32 -2.75 1.87 -16.54
C GLY A 32 -2.76 1.71 -15.02
N PHE A 33 -2.78 2.78 -14.23
CA PHE A 33 -3.04 2.69 -12.79
C PHE A 33 -4.52 2.42 -12.52
N GLU A 34 -4.81 1.46 -11.65
CA GLU A 34 -6.17 0.97 -11.43
C GLU A 34 -6.69 1.28 -10.03
N TRP A 35 -5.89 0.98 -9.01
CA TRP A 35 -6.19 1.28 -7.61
C TRP A 35 -4.94 1.13 -6.73
N LEU A 36 -5.01 1.66 -5.52
CA LEU A 36 -3.99 1.44 -4.49
C LEU A 36 -4.64 0.95 -3.20
N THR A 37 -3.85 0.27 -2.38
CA THR A 37 -4.25 -0.18 -1.05
C THR A 37 -3.12 0.04 -0.06
N HIS A 38 -3.45 0.18 1.22
CA HIS A 38 -2.44 0.31 2.26
C HIS A 38 -2.57 -0.82 3.26
N ARG A 39 -1.43 -1.13 3.89
CA ARG A 39 -1.35 -2.04 5.02
C ARG A 39 -0.47 -1.42 6.06
N VAL A 40 -0.89 -1.49 7.29
CA VAL A 40 -0.18 -0.89 8.40
C VAL A 40 -0.26 -1.80 9.60
N ASN A 41 0.88 -2.02 10.25
CA ASN A 41 0.90 -2.66 11.55
C ASN A 41 1.08 -1.59 12.63
N TYR A 42 0.01 -1.32 13.36
CA TYR A 42 0.02 -0.33 14.44
C TYR A 42 1.02 -0.64 15.57
N ASP A 43 1.50 -1.88 15.66
CA ASP A 43 2.55 -2.28 16.62
C ASP A 43 3.95 -1.77 16.22
N SER A 44 4.17 -1.51 14.93
CA SER A 44 5.47 -1.07 14.37
C SER A 44 5.29 0.14 13.46
N PHE A 45 4.37 1.03 13.82
CA PHE A 45 4.09 2.24 13.07
C PHE A 45 5.14 3.33 13.37
N PRO A 46 5.58 4.13 12.38
CA PRO A 46 5.17 4.15 10.97
C PRO A 46 5.95 3.20 10.04
N ASP A 47 6.98 2.51 10.54
CA ASP A 47 7.91 1.71 9.73
C ASP A 47 7.24 0.57 8.92
N SER A 48 6.17 0.00 9.47
CA SER A 48 5.42 -1.10 8.85
C SER A 48 4.34 -0.67 7.84
N LEU A 49 4.13 0.63 7.62
CA LEU A 49 3.14 1.13 6.69
C LEU A 49 3.60 0.87 5.25
N ILE A 50 2.84 0.09 4.48
CA ILE A 50 3.15 -0.23 3.09
C ILE A 50 1.94 0.09 2.23
N VAL A 51 2.15 0.87 1.18
CA VAL A 51 1.17 1.25 0.17
C VAL A 51 1.47 0.46 -1.09
N THR A 52 0.56 -0.43 -1.47
CA THR A 52 0.64 -1.21 -2.71
C THR A 52 -0.15 -0.51 -3.81
N TRP A 53 0.55 -0.09 -4.85
CA TRP A 53 0.01 0.47 -6.07
C TRP A 53 -0.25 -0.63 -7.10
N VAL A 54 -1.49 -0.71 -7.60
CA VAL A 54 -1.91 -1.75 -8.54
C VAL A 54 -2.20 -1.16 -9.91
N PHE A 55 -1.55 -1.75 -10.90
CA PHE A 55 -1.70 -1.45 -12.31
C PHE A 55 -2.50 -2.54 -13.02
N ASP A 56 -3.08 -2.22 -14.17
CA ASP A 56 -3.74 -3.19 -15.04
C ASP A 56 -2.73 -4.22 -15.59
N SER A 57 -1.63 -3.74 -16.18
CA SER A 57 -0.66 -4.60 -16.89
C SER A 57 0.78 -4.43 -16.38
N GLU A 58 1.60 -5.48 -16.51
CA GLU A 58 3.04 -5.44 -16.18
C GLU A 58 3.81 -4.43 -17.04
N SER A 59 3.38 -4.26 -18.29
CA SER A 59 3.96 -3.26 -19.20
C SER A 59 3.70 -1.83 -18.72
N HIS A 60 2.48 -1.52 -18.26
CA HIS A 60 2.13 -0.21 -17.68
C HIS A 60 2.91 0.03 -16.39
N LEU A 61 2.99 -0.97 -15.52
CA LEU A 61 3.80 -0.91 -14.31
C LEU A 61 5.28 -0.59 -14.63
N THR A 62 5.89 -1.34 -15.55
CA THR A 62 7.30 -1.14 -15.92
C THR A 62 7.52 0.23 -16.55
N ALA A 63 6.61 0.67 -17.42
CA ALA A 63 6.67 2.00 -18.02
C ALA A 63 6.61 3.11 -16.96
N ALA A 64 5.70 3.00 -15.99
CA ALA A 64 5.58 3.96 -14.89
C ALA A 64 6.85 4.00 -14.03
N LEU A 65 7.44 2.83 -13.73
CA LEU A 65 8.70 2.73 -12.97
C LEU A 65 9.92 3.28 -13.72
N CYS A 66 9.92 3.21 -15.06
CA CYS A 66 10.98 3.80 -15.88
C CYS A 66 10.73 5.27 -16.24
N SER A 67 9.59 5.83 -15.85
CA SER A 67 9.16 7.18 -16.20
C SER A 67 9.12 8.10 -14.97
N HIS A 68 8.76 9.36 -15.18
CA HIS A 68 8.57 10.34 -14.11
C HIS A 68 7.38 9.99 -13.19
N ASP A 69 6.50 9.07 -13.60
CA ASP A 69 5.40 8.56 -12.79
C ASP A 69 5.89 7.94 -11.49
N GLN A 70 7.08 7.31 -11.49
CA GLN A 70 7.68 6.78 -10.27
C GLN A 70 7.85 7.89 -9.22
N ALA A 71 8.57 8.96 -9.57
CA ALA A 71 8.79 10.10 -8.69
C ALA A 71 7.46 10.70 -8.22
N TRP A 72 6.46 10.69 -9.09
CA TRP A 72 5.15 11.23 -8.78
C TRP A 72 4.35 10.35 -7.80
N MET A 73 4.42 9.02 -7.92
CA MET A 73 3.86 8.09 -6.92
C MET A 73 4.53 8.27 -5.55
N HIS A 74 5.84 8.52 -5.52
CA HIS A 74 6.56 8.86 -4.30
C HIS A 74 6.03 10.14 -3.67
N ASP A 75 5.91 11.21 -4.46
CA ASP A 75 5.43 12.52 -4.01
C ASP A 75 3.99 12.45 -3.48
N LEU A 76 3.08 11.79 -4.20
CA LEU A 76 1.69 11.61 -3.77
C LEU A 76 1.58 10.84 -2.45
N THR A 77 2.38 9.79 -2.29
CA THR A 77 2.35 8.98 -1.07
C THR A 77 2.99 9.72 0.10
N GLN A 78 4.08 10.45 -0.15
CA GLN A 78 4.74 11.29 0.83
C GLN A 78 3.82 12.42 1.30
N ALA A 79 3.19 13.15 0.38
CA ALA A 79 2.22 14.19 0.69
C ALA A 79 1.03 13.64 1.50
N ALA A 80 0.53 12.46 1.14
CA ALA A 80 -0.53 11.80 1.89
C ALA A 80 -0.11 11.45 3.33
N PHE A 81 1.15 11.09 3.55
CA PHE A 81 1.68 10.80 4.88
C PHE A 81 1.86 12.10 5.69
N GLU A 82 2.42 13.14 5.07
CA GLU A 82 2.65 14.43 5.72
C GLU A 82 1.34 15.13 6.10
N ASP A 83 0.28 15.03 5.29
CA ASP A 83 -1.07 15.57 5.55
C ASP A 83 -1.63 15.09 6.90
N ILE A 84 -1.30 13.86 7.29
CA ILE A 84 -1.76 13.22 8.52
C ILE A 84 -0.67 13.14 9.59
N GLY A 85 0.45 13.84 9.39
CA GLY A 85 1.55 13.94 10.35
C GLY A 85 2.47 12.72 10.44
N ILE A 86 2.48 11.86 9.42
CA ILE A 86 3.42 10.75 9.29
C ILE A 86 4.68 11.23 8.56
N SER A 87 5.82 11.08 9.20
CA SER A 87 7.13 11.28 8.55
C SER A 87 7.88 9.96 8.51
N VAL A 88 8.28 9.55 7.32
CA VAL A 88 9.06 8.34 7.08
C VAL A 88 10.45 8.71 6.58
N ALA A 89 11.46 7.98 7.03
CA ALA A 89 12.84 8.23 6.60
C ALA A 89 13.04 7.91 5.11
N ASP A 90 12.33 6.89 4.60
CA ASP A 90 12.54 6.41 3.24
C ASP A 90 11.21 5.92 2.63
N ILE A 91 10.53 6.81 1.90
CA ILE A 91 9.21 6.51 1.30
C ILE A 91 9.27 5.31 0.35
N THR A 92 10.43 5.05 -0.25
CA THR A 92 10.64 3.92 -1.18
C THR A 92 10.41 2.56 -0.54
N ARG A 93 10.63 2.45 0.78
CA ARG A 93 10.38 1.21 1.55
C ARG A 93 8.91 1.01 1.88
N HIS A 94 8.14 2.09 1.86
CA HIS A 94 6.71 2.11 2.12
C HIS A 94 5.88 1.95 0.85
N LEU A 95 6.53 1.82 -0.31
CA LEU A 95 5.88 1.71 -1.61
C LEU A 95 6.11 0.33 -2.21
N GLU A 96 5.03 -0.35 -2.53
CA GLU A 96 5.04 -1.57 -3.30
C GLU A 96 4.26 -1.38 -4.59
N PHE A 97 4.72 -2.02 -5.66
CA PHE A 97 4.09 -1.93 -6.96
C PHE A 97 3.73 -3.29 -7.48
N ASP A 98 2.52 -3.40 -8.01
CA ASP A 98 2.01 -4.65 -8.54
C ASP A 98 1.01 -4.44 -9.68
N CYS A 99 0.63 -5.50 -10.36
CA CYS A 99 -0.37 -5.48 -11.41
C CYS A 99 -1.35 -6.64 -11.36
N GLU A 100 -2.51 -6.44 -11.98
CA GLU A 100 -3.58 -7.42 -12.13
C GLU A 100 -3.08 -8.66 -12.88
N GLU A 101 -2.35 -8.49 -13.99
CA GLU A 101 -1.77 -9.61 -14.74
C GLU A 101 -0.94 -10.54 -13.84
N ARG A 102 -0.05 -9.99 -13.00
CA ARG A 102 0.80 -10.78 -12.11
C ARG A 102 -0.01 -11.47 -11.01
N CYS A 103 -1.09 -10.84 -10.54
CA CYS A 103 -2.05 -11.47 -9.63
C CYS A 103 -2.83 -12.59 -10.31
N ALA A 104 -3.26 -12.39 -11.56
CA ALA A 104 -3.95 -13.38 -12.39
C ALA A 104 -3.09 -14.63 -12.58
N ILE A 105 -1.80 -14.44 -12.86
CA ILE A 105 -0.85 -15.54 -13.07
C ILE A 105 -0.54 -16.27 -11.75
N SER A 106 -0.20 -15.53 -10.69
CA SER A 106 0.33 -16.13 -9.45
C SER A 106 -0.76 -16.60 -8.48
N HIS A 107 -1.92 -15.94 -8.50
CA HIS A 107 -3.00 -16.12 -7.52
C HIS A 107 -4.39 -16.15 -8.15
N GLN A 108 -4.50 -16.34 -9.48
CA GLN A 108 -5.78 -16.38 -10.21
C GLN A 108 -6.65 -15.12 -10.00
N GLY A 109 -6.01 -13.96 -9.84
CA GLY A 109 -6.69 -12.68 -9.61
C GLY A 109 -7.17 -12.50 -8.16
N ASN A 110 -6.78 -13.43 -7.28
CA ASN A 110 -7.20 -13.39 -5.88
C ASN A 110 -6.29 -12.47 -5.07
N TRP A 111 -6.59 -11.17 -5.13
CA TRP A 111 -5.92 -10.15 -4.32
C TRP A 111 -6.06 -10.41 -2.82
N ALA A 112 -7.15 -11.02 -2.35
CA ALA A 112 -7.28 -11.37 -0.94
C ALA A 112 -6.21 -12.39 -0.49
N LEU A 113 -5.87 -13.37 -1.33
CA LEU A 113 -4.78 -14.32 -1.05
C LEU A 113 -3.41 -13.64 -1.15
N ARG A 114 -3.22 -12.79 -2.14
CA ARG A 114 -1.94 -12.11 -2.39
C ARG A 114 -1.60 -11.09 -1.30
N LEU A 115 -2.58 -10.27 -0.92
CA LEU A 115 -2.41 -9.27 0.13
C LEU A 115 -2.51 -9.93 1.53
N GLY A 116 -3.34 -10.96 1.69
CA GLY A 116 -3.52 -11.67 2.97
C GLY A 116 -2.39 -12.63 3.34
N SER A 117 -1.72 -13.27 2.38
CA SER A 117 -0.61 -14.20 2.65
C SER A 117 0.58 -13.51 3.33
N ARG A 118 0.79 -12.22 3.06
CA ARG A 118 1.84 -11.42 3.71
C ARG A 118 1.44 -10.89 5.10
N GLN A 119 0.17 -11.00 5.51
CA GLN A 119 -0.28 -10.64 6.86
C GLN A 119 -0.07 -11.76 7.90
N ARG A 120 0.29 -12.98 7.48
CA ARG A 120 0.45 -14.14 8.38
C ARG A 120 1.91 -14.55 8.57
N SER A 121 2.80 -13.62 8.89
CA SER A 121 4.08 -13.91 9.55
C SER A 121 4.01 -13.46 11.01
N GLY A 122 3.09 -14.07 11.75
CA GLY A 122 2.84 -13.77 13.16
C GLY A 122 1.86 -14.76 13.79
N GLY A 123 2.12 -16.06 13.66
CA GLY A 123 1.25 -17.08 14.24
C GLY A 123 1.88 -18.47 14.22
N LYS A 124 2.68 -18.76 15.25
CA LYS A 124 3.14 -20.12 15.59
C LYS A 124 1.98 -21.12 15.44
N HIS A 125 2.19 -22.17 14.67
CA HIS A 125 1.48 -23.43 14.88
C HIS A 125 2.52 -24.49 15.26
N GLY A 126 2.83 -24.53 16.56
CA GLY A 126 3.30 -25.76 17.17
C GLY A 126 2.09 -26.70 17.24
N LYS A 127 2.13 -27.79 16.47
CA LYS A 127 1.30 -28.97 16.71
C LYS A 127 2.26 -30.08 17.09
N GLY A 128 2.50 -30.21 18.38
CA GLY A 128 2.92 -31.48 18.96
C GLY A 128 1.72 -32.42 18.97
N HIS A 129 1.95 -33.64 18.50
CA HIS A 129 1.45 -34.85 19.15
C HIS A 129 2.38 -36.00 18.74
#